data_AF-A0A9J6GLX5-F1
#
_entry.id   AF-A0A9J6GLX5-F1
#
_cell.length_a   1.000
_cell.length_b   1.000
_cell.length_c   1.000
_cell.angle_alpha   90.00
_cell.angle_beta   90.00
_cell.angle_gamma   90.00
#
_symmetry.space_group_name_H-M   'P 1'
#
loop_
_entity.id
_entity.type
_entity.pdbx_description
1 polymer ?
#
loop_
_entity_poly.entity_id
_entity_poly.type
_entity_poly.pdbx_seq_one_letter_code
_entity_poly.pdbx_strand_id
1 'polypeptide(L)'
;MYKVKGYALRDGLNPHLKPHHLAQGIALACNNHPTCAENRLLLRTNHTQNAAVISTPHAETADILRKLSHINLAGKDNAVFAYVAASDNSVKGVIHGILPGTQPSELQAHLPARNHSILYTRVLGQTQTAVITFEGTRVLQYVYHYGAEIRCLPYRLTRQVSSICLRVGYRADVRPNPETNRCPQCGQASPRVDNDCKPGCALCQGDHPTLEETCPARLRKHTRRQGATHDGNEELPAGILWRSRS
;
A
#
# COMPACT_ATOMS: atom_id res chain seq x y z
N MET A 1 -15.92 -3.76 11.67
CA MET A 1 -14.81 -4.65 11.29
C MET A 1 -13.59 -3.80 11.00
N TYR A 2 -12.51 -3.97 11.76
CA TYR A 2 -11.25 -3.25 11.58
C TYR A 2 -10.47 -3.93 10.46
N LYS A 3 -10.02 -3.15 9.48
CA LYS A 3 -9.11 -3.63 8.43
C LYS A 3 -7.72 -3.15 8.83
N VAL A 4 -6.80 -4.05 9.10
CA VAL A 4 -5.38 -3.76 9.23
C VAL A 4 -4.73 -4.09 7.90
N LYS A 5 -4.17 -3.08 7.25
CA LYS A 5 -3.47 -3.26 5.98
C LYS A 5 -2.01 -2.98 6.23
N GLY A 6 -1.15 -3.96 6.08
CA GLY A 6 0.26 -3.68 6.08
C GLY A 6 1.08 -4.93 6.20
N TYR A 7 1.67 -5.33 5.10
CA TYR A 7 2.95 -6.01 5.05
C TYR A 7 3.64 -5.47 3.80
N ALA A 8 4.84 -4.95 3.93
CA ALA A 8 5.77 -4.85 2.82
C ALA A 8 6.97 -5.62 3.37
N LEU A 9 7.03 -6.92 3.12
CA LEU A 9 8.20 -7.69 3.55
C LEU A 9 9.38 -7.10 2.78
N ARG A 10 10.36 -6.54 3.46
CA ARG A 10 11.53 -5.97 2.76
C ARG A 10 12.20 -7.00 1.83
N ASP A 11 12.00 -8.28 2.14
CA ASP A 11 12.57 -9.44 1.47
C ASP A 11 11.61 -10.21 0.54
N GLY A 12 10.37 -9.76 0.34
CA GLY A 12 9.39 -10.50 -0.47
C GLY A 12 8.58 -11.55 0.29
N LEU A 13 7.27 -11.62 0.01
CA LEU A 13 6.41 -12.76 0.30
C LEU A 13 6.81 -13.80 -0.72
N ASN A 14 7.46 -14.87 -0.27
CA ASN A 14 7.77 -16.00 -1.12
C ASN A 14 6.48 -16.40 -1.89
N PRO A 15 6.49 -16.48 -3.23
CA PRO A 15 5.31 -16.83 -4.01
C PRO A 15 4.74 -18.21 -3.65
N HIS A 16 5.56 -19.09 -3.04
CA HIS A 16 5.13 -20.38 -2.51
C HIS A 16 4.61 -20.33 -1.07
N LEU A 17 4.60 -19.15 -0.44
CA LEU A 17 4.07 -18.97 0.92
C LEU A 17 2.55 -19.15 0.91
N LYS A 18 2.11 -20.29 1.45
CA LYS A 18 0.68 -20.57 1.63
C LYS A 18 0.09 -19.63 2.69
N PRO A 19 -1.20 -19.24 2.57
CA PRO A 19 -1.84 -18.32 3.53
C PRO A 19 -1.76 -18.76 5.00
N HIS A 20 -1.74 -20.07 5.29
CA HIS A 20 -1.64 -20.58 6.66
C HIS A 20 -0.28 -20.29 7.31
N HIS A 21 0.82 -20.25 6.55
CA HIS A 21 2.12 -19.87 7.12
C HIS A 21 2.11 -18.41 7.60
N LEU A 22 1.39 -17.54 6.89
CA LEU A 22 1.19 -16.16 7.32
C LEU A 22 0.32 -16.11 8.58
N ALA A 23 -0.78 -16.88 8.63
CA ALA A 23 -1.65 -16.97 9.80
C ALA A 23 -0.88 -17.42 11.07
N GLN A 24 -0.09 -18.49 10.94
CA GLN A 24 0.76 -19.01 12.01
C GLN A 24 1.80 -18.00 12.48
N GLY A 25 2.52 -17.38 11.53
CA GLY A 25 3.51 -16.35 11.84
C GLY A 25 2.90 -15.16 12.59
N ILE A 26 1.71 -14.71 12.19
CA ILE A 26 0.98 -13.63 12.87
C ILE A 26 0.56 -14.06 14.28
N ALA A 27 -0.01 -15.25 14.45
CA ALA A 27 -0.44 -15.75 15.75
C ALA A 27 0.75 -15.81 16.73
N LEU A 28 1.89 -16.33 16.27
CA LEU A 28 3.14 -16.37 17.03
C LEU A 28 3.66 -14.97 17.36
N ALA A 29 3.68 -14.05 16.39
CA ALA A 29 4.12 -12.67 16.60
C ALA A 29 3.21 -11.90 17.58
N CYS A 30 1.94 -12.31 17.69
CA CYS A 30 1.00 -11.80 18.68
C CYS A 30 1.08 -12.54 20.03
N ASN A 31 2.13 -13.33 20.30
CA ASN A 31 2.27 -14.15 21.50
C ASN A 31 1.07 -15.08 21.74
N ASN A 32 0.47 -15.61 20.68
CA ASN A 32 -0.74 -16.45 20.71
C ASN A 32 -1.92 -15.80 21.44
N HIS A 33 -2.05 -14.46 21.36
CA HIS A 33 -3.19 -13.76 21.94
C HIS A 33 -4.53 -14.38 21.45
N PRO A 34 -5.52 -14.63 22.32
CA PRO A 34 -6.73 -15.40 21.97
C PRO A 34 -7.55 -14.83 20.80
N THR A 35 -7.42 -13.52 20.58
CA THR A 35 -8.11 -12.79 19.50
C THR A 35 -7.32 -12.75 18.19
N CYS A 36 -6.03 -13.10 18.23
CA CYS A 36 -5.14 -13.22 17.07
C CYS A 36 -5.06 -14.65 16.52
N ALA A 37 -5.86 -15.58 17.07
CA ALA A 37 -5.96 -16.94 16.59
C ALA A 37 -6.40 -17.01 15.11
N GLU A 38 -5.90 -18.01 14.38
CA GLU A 38 -6.02 -18.12 12.92
C GLU A 38 -7.46 -18.03 12.40
N ASN A 39 -8.42 -18.61 13.13
CA ASN A 39 -9.85 -18.62 12.74
C ASN A 39 -10.59 -17.31 13.01
N ARG A 40 -9.93 -16.32 13.63
CA ARG A 40 -10.52 -15.01 13.95
C ARG A 40 -10.04 -13.88 13.04
N LEU A 41 -9.08 -14.17 12.16
CA LEU A 41 -8.48 -13.22 11.23
C LEU A 41 -8.85 -13.57 9.79
N LEU A 42 -9.34 -12.59 9.03
CA LEU A 42 -9.51 -12.74 7.59
C LEU A 42 -8.28 -12.22 6.87
N LEU A 43 -7.53 -13.12 6.25
CA LEU A 43 -6.27 -12.82 5.56
C LEU A 43 -6.46 -12.79 4.04
N ARG A 44 -5.88 -11.77 3.39
CA ARG A 44 -5.78 -11.69 1.92
C ARG A 44 -4.38 -11.27 1.52
N THR A 45 -3.70 -12.09 0.73
CA THR A 45 -2.37 -11.78 0.20
C THR A 45 -2.47 -11.09 -1.16
N ASN A 46 -1.49 -10.24 -1.44
CA ASN A 46 -1.23 -9.61 -2.72
C ASN A 46 0.25 -9.82 -3.02
N HIS A 47 0.53 -10.87 -3.78
CA HIS A 47 1.90 -11.28 -4.13
C HIS A 47 2.61 -10.23 -4.99
N THR A 48 1.88 -9.51 -5.85
CA THR A 48 2.45 -8.45 -6.70
C THR A 48 2.95 -7.27 -5.87
N GLN A 49 2.16 -6.83 -4.89
CA GLN A 49 2.55 -5.72 -4.00
C GLN A 49 3.38 -6.19 -2.81
N ASN A 50 3.62 -7.49 -2.71
CA ASN A 50 4.24 -8.12 -1.56
C ASN A 50 3.60 -7.63 -0.24
N ALA A 51 2.27 -7.72 -0.20
CA ALA A 51 1.49 -7.22 0.92
C ALA A 51 0.36 -8.17 1.30
N ALA A 52 -0.10 -8.07 2.55
CA ALA A 52 -1.34 -8.71 2.96
C ALA A 52 -2.26 -7.74 3.71
N VAL A 53 -3.55 -8.05 3.68
CA VAL A 53 -4.61 -7.35 4.41
C VAL A 53 -5.17 -8.33 5.42
N ILE A 54 -5.26 -7.89 6.66
CA ILE A 54 -5.87 -8.62 7.77
C ILE A 54 -7.13 -7.87 8.17
N SER A 55 -8.24 -8.57 8.28
CA SER A 55 -9.45 -7.99 8.87
C SER A 55 -9.77 -8.70 10.18
N THR A 56 -10.05 -7.93 11.21
CA THR A 56 -10.42 -8.40 12.54
C THR A 56 -11.62 -7.62 13.06
N PRO A 57 -12.60 -8.27 13.71
CA PRO A 57 -13.67 -7.54 14.37
C PRO A 57 -13.22 -6.86 15.68
N HIS A 58 -12.05 -7.20 16.22
CA HIS A 58 -11.58 -6.74 17.53
C HIS A 58 -10.57 -5.59 17.43
N ALA A 59 -10.87 -4.47 18.10
CA ALA A 59 -10.02 -3.28 18.12
C ALA A 59 -8.65 -3.58 18.75
N GLU A 60 -8.64 -4.29 19.87
CA GLU A 60 -7.43 -4.72 20.58
C GLU A 60 -6.48 -5.51 19.66
N THR A 61 -7.03 -6.41 18.83
CA THR A 61 -6.22 -7.16 17.85
C THR A 61 -5.63 -6.25 16.80
N ALA A 62 -6.39 -5.25 16.32
CA ALA A 62 -5.86 -4.29 15.37
C ALA A 62 -4.70 -3.47 15.96
N ASP A 63 -4.76 -3.13 17.25
CA ASP A 63 -3.68 -2.43 17.95
C ASP A 63 -2.44 -3.30 18.16
N ILE A 64 -2.60 -4.58 18.49
CA ILE A 64 -1.48 -5.54 18.57
C ILE A 64 -0.82 -5.67 17.20
N LEU A 65 -1.62 -5.93 16.16
CA LEU A 65 -1.13 -6.10 14.78
C LEU A 65 -0.40 -4.86 14.27
N ARG A 66 -0.89 -3.64 14.60
CA ARG A 66 -0.24 -2.38 14.22
C ARG A 66 1.18 -2.24 14.79
N LYS A 67 1.45 -2.82 15.96
CA LYS A 67 2.74 -2.71 16.66
C LYS A 67 3.76 -3.74 16.18
N LEU A 68 3.36 -4.71 15.35
CA LEU A 68 4.28 -5.71 14.83
C LEU A 68 5.31 -5.08 13.91
N SER A 69 6.57 -5.34 14.20
CA SER A 69 7.72 -4.96 13.38
C SER A 69 8.41 -6.15 12.71
N HIS A 70 8.20 -7.37 13.22
CA HIS A 70 8.79 -8.62 12.72
C HIS A 70 7.77 -9.76 12.73
N ILE A 71 7.84 -10.65 11.73
CA ILE A 71 7.06 -11.89 11.65
C ILE A 71 7.95 -13.01 11.12
N ASN A 72 7.94 -14.15 11.82
CA ASN A 72 8.56 -15.38 11.33
C ASN A 72 7.65 -16.07 10.32
N LEU A 73 8.13 -16.25 9.10
CA LEU A 73 7.42 -16.95 8.03
C LEU A 73 8.29 -18.12 7.56
N ALA A 74 7.80 -19.34 7.78
CA ALA A 74 8.48 -20.58 7.41
C ALA A 74 9.95 -20.65 7.90
N GLY A 75 10.20 -20.23 9.15
CA GLY A 75 11.52 -20.28 9.78
C GLY A 75 12.40 -19.06 9.52
N LYS A 76 12.00 -18.16 8.61
CA LYS A 76 12.73 -16.91 8.33
C LYS A 76 12.09 -15.74 9.08
N ASP A 77 12.89 -14.97 9.80
CA ASP A 77 12.43 -13.70 10.37
C ASP A 77 12.34 -12.62 9.29
N ASN A 78 11.21 -11.92 9.22
CA ASN A 78 10.98 -10.89 8.21
C ASN A 78 10.49 -9.60 8.86
N ALA A 79 11.16 -8.49 8.53
CA ALA A 79 10.71 -7.17 8.93
C ALA A 79 9.40 -6.79 8.22
N VAL A 80 8.44 -6.25 8.98
CA VAL A 80 7.11 -5.86 8.52
C VAL A 80 6.79 -4.41 8.90
N PHE A 81 5.86 -3.80 8.15
CA PHE A 81 5.28 -2.51 8.49
C PHE A 81 3.76 -2.62 8.43
N ALA A 82 3.13 -2.60 9.61
CA ALA A 82 1.68 -2.71 9.76
C ALA A 82 1.05 -1.34 10.02
N TYR A 83 -0.11 -1.09 9.41
CA TYR A 83 -0.94 0.07 9.74
C TYR A 83 -2.41 -0.29 9.68
N VAL A 84 -3.23 0.41 10.47
CA VAL A 84 -4.68 0.24 10.40
C VAL A 84 -5.13 0.89 9.09
N ALA A 85 -5.79 0.11 8.24
CA ALA A 85 -6.41 0.65 7.04
C ALA A 85 -7.53 1.57 7.47
N ALA A 86 -7.55 2.76 6.87
CA ALA A 86 -8.59 3.74 7.09
C ALA A 86 -9.97 3.10 6.85
N SER A 87 -10.95 3.45 7.69
CA SER A 87 -12.33 2.97 7.56
C SER A 87 -12.91 3.38 6.21
N ASP A 88 -13.98 2.73 5.77
CA ASP A 88 -14.62 3.09 4.49
C ASP A 88 -15.17 4.55 4.52
N ASN A 89 -15.38 5.11 5.72
CA ASN A 89 -15.64 6.52 5.97
C ASN A 89 -14.36 7.31 6.28
N SER A 90 -13.41 7.29 5.34
CA SER A 90 -12.17 8.06 5.46
C SER A 90 -11.74 8.65 4.12
N VAL A 91 -10.95 9.71 4.20
CA VAL A 91 -10.40 10.39 3.03
C VAL A 91 -8.95 10.77 3.26
N LYS A 92 -8.17 10.79 2.19
CA LYS A 92 -6.74 11.10 2.24
C LYS A 92 -6.46 12.48 1.69
N GLY A 93 -5.72 13.27 2.47
CA GLY A 93 -5.09 14.50 2.03
C GLY A 93 -3.58 14.33 1.90
N VAL A 94 -2.95 15.26 1.19
CA VAL A 94 -1.50 15.37 1.05
C VAL A 94 -1.06 16.79 1.42
N ILE A 95 0.04 16.87 2.15
CA ILE A 95 0.72 18.13 2.47
C ILE A 95 2.16 18.07 2.00
N HIS A 96 2.70 19.23 1.63
CA HIS A 96 4.09 19.39 1.19
C HIS A 96 4.83 20.35 2.12
N GLY A 97 6.16 20.32 2.09
CA GLY A 97 7.01 21.19 2.91
C GLY A 97 7.14 20.75 4.37
N ILE A 98 6.96 19.46 4.67
CA ILE A 98 7.32 18.92 5.99
C ILE A 98 8.84 18.83 6.13
N LEU A 99 9.35 18.90 7.36
CA LEU A 99 10.79 18.81 7.61
C LEU A 99 11.35 17.45 7.11
N PRO A 100 12.51 17.45 6.43
CA PRO A 100 13.19 16.21 6.09
C PRO A 100 13.47 15.37 7.33
N GLY A 101 13.15 14.07 7.26
CA GLY A 101 13.40 13.15 8.37
C GLY A 101 12.33 13.16 9.47
N THR A 102 11.27 13.97 9.35
CA THR A 102 10.13 13.92 10.29
C THR A 102 9.60 12.49 10.41
N GLN A 103 9.51 12.00 11.63
CA GLN A 103 8.98 10.66 11.89
C GLN A 103 7.45 10.67 11.83
N PRO A 104 6.80 9.55 11.45
CA PRO A 104 5.34 9.48 11.44
C PRO A 104 4.70 9.78 12.81
N SER A 105 5.34 9.40 13.91
CA SER A 105 4.90 9.70 15.27
C SER A 105 4.95 11.19 15.59
N GLU A 106 6.01 11.87 15.17
CA GLU A 106 6.19 13.31 15.32
C GLU A 106 5.16 14.07 14.49
N LEU A 107 4.97 13.67 13.23
CA LEU A 107 3.96 14.25 12.34
C LEU A 107 2.56 14.14 12.95
N GLN A 108 2.21 12.97 13.51
CA GLN A 108 0.93 12.75 14.17
C GLN A 108 0.77 13.63 15.42
N ALA A 109 1.82 13.79 16.22
CA ALA A 109 1.78 14.59 17.46
C ALA A 109 1.63 16.09 17.19
N HIS A 110 2.17 16.59 16.07
CA HIS A 110 2.18 18.01 15.74
C HIS A 110 1.08 18.45 14.75
N LEU A 111 0.10 17.59 14.48
CA LEU A 111 -1.13 17.92 13.73
C LEU A 111 -2.31 18.04 14.71
N PRO A 112 -2.70 19.26 15.14
CA PRO A 112 -3.70 19.44 16.18
C PRO A 112 -5.09 19.04 15.68
N ALA A 113 -5.74 18.12 16.38
CA ALA A 113 -7.10 17.67 16.10
C ALA A 113 -8.13 18.54 16.85
N ARG A 114 -8.32 19.80 16.45
CA ARG A 114 -9.32 20.66 17.12
C ARG A 114 -10.75 20.34 16.69
N ASN A 115 -10.98 20.06 15.40
CA ASN A 115 -12.32 19.83 14.83
C ASN A 115 -12.34 18.69 13.79
N HIS A 116 -11.35 17.80 13.83
CA HIS A 116 -11.21 16.74 12.84
C HIS A 116 -10.45 15.54 13.42
N SER A 117 -10.95 14.34 13.14
CA SER A 117 -10.33 13.09 13.55
C SER A 117 -9.30 12.67 12.49
N ILE A 118 -8.03 12.69 12.86
CA ILE A 118 -6.92 12.20 12.03
C ILE A 118 -6.67 10.75 12.42
N LEU A 119 -7.02 9.84 11.52
CA LEU A 119 -6.87 8.40 11.74
C LEU A 119 -5.41 7.95 11.63
N TYR A 120 -4.66 8.54 10.69
CA TYR A 120 -3.30 8.09 10.40
C TYR A 120 -2.52 9.11 9.56
N THR A 121 -1.21 9.21 9.81
CA THR A 121 -0.29 10.04 9.04
C THR A 121 0.92 9.22 8.62
N ARG A 122 1.49 9.53 7.45
CA ARG A 122 2.77 8.97 7.01
C ARG A 122 3.50 9.88 6.04
N VAL A 123 4.82 9.85 6.09
CA VAL A 123 5.70 10.47 5.10
C VAL A 123 5.77 9.59 3.84
N LEU A 124 5.84 10.21 2.67
CA LEU A 124 6.02 9.52 1.39
C LEU A 124 7.51 9.39 1.06
N GLY A 125 8.06 8.19 1.25
CA GLY A 125 9.47 7.93 0.92
C GLY A 125 10.42 8.84 1.70
N GLN A 126 11.45 9.35 1.05
CA GLN A 126 12.40 10.33 1.61
C GLN A 126 12.06 11.77 1.17
N THR A 127 10.78 12.07 0.97
CA THR A 127 10.34 13.40 0.49
C THR A 127 9.83 14.27 1.62
N GLN A 128 9.73 15.57 1.36
CA GLN A 128 9.05 16.53 2.23
C GLN A 128 7.52 16.50 2.05
N THR A 129 6.95 15.33 1.76
CA THR A 129 5.52 15.15 1.50
C THR A 129 4.93 14.12 2.44
N ALA A 130 3.79 14.44 3.04
CA ALA A 130 3.06 13.52 3.90
C ALA A 130 1.61 13.32 3.45
N VAL A 131 1.11 12.11 3.68
CA VAL A 131 -0.29 11.75 3.51
C VAL A 131 -0.96 11.71 4.87
N ILE A 132 -2.07 12.42 4.97
CA ILE A 132 -2.92 12.47 6.15
C ILE A 132 -4.21 11.74 5.82
N THR A 133 -4.66 10.87 6.71
CA THR A 133 -5.93 10.16 6.62
C THR A 133 -6.88 10.77 7.64
N PHE A 134 -7.93 11.41 7.14
CA PHE A 134 -9.00 11.97 7.94
C PHE A 134 -10.15 10.98 8.04
N GLU A 135 -10.83 10.97 9.19
CA GLU A 135 -12.15 10.38 9.31
C GLU A 135 -13.18 11.27 8.59
N GLY A 136 -14.14 10.64 7.92
CA GLY A 136 -15.14 11.33 7.11
C GLY A 136 -14.78 11.39 5.62
N THR A 137 -15.53 12.22 4.88
CA THR A 137 -15.52 12.25 3.41
C THR A 137 -14.86 13.49 2.81
N ARG A 138 -14.40 14.44 3.63
CA ARG A 138 -13.85 15.73 3.19
C ARG A 138 -12.42 15.94 3.66
N VAL A 139 -11.55 16.32 2.73
CA VAL A 139 -10.18 16.75 3.04
C VAL A 139 -10.26 18.20 3.49
N LEU A 140 -9.58 18.52 4.58
CA LEU A 140 -9.44 19.90 5.03
C LEU A 140 -8.62 20.69 4.01
N GLN A 141 -8.96 21.96 3.81
CA GLN A 141 -8.19 22.81 2.91
C GLN A 141 -6.80 23.14 3.48
N TYR A 142 -6.71 23.23 4.82
CA TYR A 142 -5.48 23.54 5.54
C TYR A 142 -5.37 22.67 6.79
N VAL A 143 -4.13 22.39 7.19
CA VAL A 143 -3.76 21.78 8.47
C VAL A 143 -2.67 22.60 9.13
N TYR A 144 -2.55 22.51 10.45
CA TYR A 144 -1.50 23.21 11.18
C TYR A 144 -0.39 22.23 11.55
N HIS A 145 0.86 22.57 11.25
CA HIS A 145 2.02 21.76 11.63
C HIS A 145 3.11 22.69 12.13
N TYR A 146 3.62 22.45 13.35
CA TYR A 146 4.51 23.40 14.06
C TYR A 146 3.98 24.85 14.11
N GLY A 147 2.66 25.03 14.19
CA GLY A 147 2.02 26.35 14.21
C GLY A 147 1.90 27.04 12.83
N ALA A 148 2.48 26.47 11.78
CA ALA A 148 2.32 26.96 10.41
C ALA A 148 1.07 26.37 9.75
N GLU A 149 0.34 27.19 9.01
CA GLU A 149 -0.78 26.75 8.18
C GLU A 149 -0.25 26.16 6.87
N ILE A 150 -0.53 24.88 6.62
CA ILE A 150 -0.08 24.15 5.43
C ILE A 150 -1.30 23.75 4.60
N ARG A 151 -1.26 24.09 3.32
CA ARG A 151 -2.30 23.69 2.36
C ARG A 151 -2.35 22.17 2.24
N CYS A 152 -3.54 21.60 2.43
CA CYS A 152 -3.79 20.19 2.25
C CYS A 152 -4.62 19.95 1.00
N LEU A 153 -4.12 19.08 0.12
CA LEU A 153 -4.73 18.76 -1.17
C LEU A 153 -5.33 17.35 -1.12
N PRO A 154 -6.41 17.07 -1.87
CA PRO A 154 -6.90 15.70 -2.01
C PRO A 154 -5.82 14.76 -2.55
N TYR A 155 -5.52 13.69 -1.83
CA TYR A 155 -4.52 12.71 -2.25
C TYR A 155 -5.04 11.91 -3.46
N ARG A 156 -4.33 12.02 -4.58
CA ARG A 156 -4.63 11.25 -5.79
C ARG A 156 -3.87 9.93 -5.77
N LEU A 157 -4.58 8.82 -5.89
CA LEU A 157 -3.93 7.52 -6.00
C LEU A 157 -3.27 7.41 -7.38
N THR A 158 -1.96 7.16 -7.40
CA THR A 158 -1.23 6.77 -8.60
C THR A 158 -1.10 5.26 -8.69
N ARG A 159 -0.94 4.74 -9.90
CA ARG A 159 -0.50 3.37 -10.15
C ARG A 159 0.90 3.23 -9.58
N GLN A 160 1.11 2.15 -8.85
CA GLN A 160 2.42 1.80 -8.32
C GLN A 160 3.30 1.35 -9.49
N VAL A 161 4.42 2.03 -9.69
CA VAL A 161 5.38 1.79 -10.77
C VAL A 161 6.76 1.69 -10.15
N SER A 162 7.53 0.68 -10.52
CA SER A 162 8.91 0.51 -10.06
C SER A 162 9.78 1.61 -10.67
N SER A 163 10.55 2.32 -9.84
CA SER A 163 11.40 3.43 -10.31
C SER A 163 12.61 2.99 -11.14
N ILE A 164 12.96 1.70 -11.13
CA ILE A 164 14.15 1.22 -11.86
C ILE A 164 13.82 0.27 -13.03
N CYS A 165 12.72 -0.50 -12.99
CA CYS A 165 12.29 -1.32 -14.15
C CYS A 165 11.05 -0.77 -14.86
N LEU A 166 10.45 0.32 -14.34
CA LEU A 166 9.30 1.03 -14.92
C LEU A 166 8.04 0.20 -15.17
N ARG A 167 7.95 -1.00 -14.59
CA ARG A 167 6.74 -1.84 -14.65
C ARG A 167 5.71 -1.45 -13.59
N VAL A 168 4.43 -1.61 -13.93
CA VAL A 168 3.30 -1.39 -13.02
C VAL A 168 3.15 -2.58 -12.07
N GLY A 169 2.74 -2.31 -10.83
CA GLY A 169 2.25 -3.31 -9.88
C GLY A 169 3.05 -3.37 -8.59
N TYR A 170 4.34 -3.02 -8.63
CA TYR A 170 5.26 -3.16 -7.51
C TYR A 170 6.21 -1.97 -7.37
N ARG A 171 6.84 -1.83 -6.20
CA ARG A 171 7.86 -0.80 -5.94
C ARG A 171 9.24 -1.38 -6.25
N ALA A 172 10.24 -0.53 -6.38
CA ALA A 172 11.61 -0.93 -6.71
C ALA A 172 12.22 -1.92 -5.68
N ASP A 173 11.91 -1.74 -4.40
CA ASP A 173 12.39 -2.56 -3.28
C ASP A 173 11.75 -3.96 -3.20
N VAL A 174 10.61 -4.18 -3.85
CA VAL A 174 9.90 -5.48 -3.87
C VAL A 174 9.88 -6.08 -5.27
N ARG A 175 10.92 -5.84 -6.04
CA ARG A 175 10.99 -6.28 -7.44
C ARG A 175 11.14 -7.80 -7.53
N PRO A 176 10.33 -8.48 -8.37
CA PRO A 176 10.48 -9.92 -8.58
C PRO A 176 11.77 -10.34 -9.33
N ASN A 177 12.25 -9.53 -10.28
CA ASN A 177 13.46 -9.81 -11.06
C ASN A 177 14.44 -8.62 -11.07
N PRO A 178 15.52 -8.64 -10.25
CA PRO A 178 16.45 -7.52 -10.08
C PRO A 178 17.19 -7.09 -11.35
N GLU A 179 17.38 -8.00 -12.32
CA GLU A 179 18.28 -7.78 -13.47
C GLU A 179 17.69 -6.88 -14.57
N THR A 180 16.39 -6.61 -14.52
CA THR A 180 15.69 -5.84 -15.56
C THR A 180 15.67 -4.34 -15.24
N ASN A 181 16.70 -3.61 -15.64
CA ASN A 181 16.76 -2.16 -15.50
C ASN A 181 16.31 -1.44 -16.78
N ARG A 182 15.62 -0.32 -16.62
CA ARG A 182 15.19 0.56 -17.72
C ARG A 182 15.60 1.99 -17.47
N CYS A 183 15.90 2.72 -18.55
CA CYS A 183 16.17 4.15 -18.48
C CYS A 183 14.93 4.89 -17.93
N PRO A 184 15.06 5.70 -16.86
CA PRO A 184 13.93 6.46 -16.29
C PRO A 184 13.34 7.48 -17.26
N GLN A 185 14.14 7.94 -18.23
CA GLN A 185 13.77 8.96 -19.21
C GLN A 185 13.02 8.37 -20.41
N CYS A 186 13.59 7.36 -21.07
CA CYS A 186 13.06 6.82 -22.34
C CYS A 186 12.46 5.40 -22.24
N GLY A 187 12.60 4.73 -21.10
CA GLY A 187 12.03 3.39 -20.89
C GLY A 187 12.77 2.23 -21.58
N GLN A 188 13.88 2.47 -22.28
CA GLN A 188 14.67 1.40 -22.91
C GLN A 188 15.38 0.52 -21.87
N ALA A 189 15.51 -0.77 -22.17
CA ALA A 189 16.23 -1.73 -21.32
C ALA A 189 17.75 -1.46 -21.38
N SER A 190 18.42 -1.57 -20.23
CA SER A 190 19.87 -1.34 -20.08
C SER A 190 20.33 0.02 -20.63
N PRO A 191 20.12 1.12 -19.87
CA PRO A 191 20.53 2.46 -20.32
C PRO A 191 22.01 2.47 -20.65
N ARG A 192 22.36 2.83 -21.89
CA ARG A 192 23.72 3.29 -22.21
C ARG A 192 24.00 4.55 -21.39
N VAL A 193 25.24 4.71 -20.95
CA VAL A 193 25.70 5.78 -20.05
C VAL A 193 25.53 7.18 -20.67
N ASP A 194 25.34 7.26 -21.99
CA ASP A 194 25.13 8.51 -22.72
C ASP A 194 23.63 8.88 -22.78
N ASN A 195 23.32 10.02 -22.14
CA ASN A 195 21.97 10.45 -21.77
C ASN A 195 21.17 11.17 -22.88
N ASP A 196 21.52 11.01 -24.16
CA ASP A 196 20.84 11.68 -25.29
C ASP A 196 19.57 10.95 -25.76
N CYS A 197 18.79 10.42 -24.81
CA CYS A 197 17.54 9.73 -25.13
C CYS A 197 16.33 10.67 -25.05
N LYS A 198 15.44 10.59 -26.05
CA LYS A 198 14.17 11.31 -26.03
C LYS A 198 13.27 10.75 -24.92
N PRO A 199 12.54 11.62 -24.17
CA PRO A 199 11.63 11.15 -23.14
C PRO A 199 10.53 10.28 -23.74
N GLY A 200 10.20 9.19 -23.05
CA GLY A 200 9.22 8.22 -23.50
C GLY A 200 8.56 7.49 -22.34
N CYS A 201 7.24 7.55 -22.28
CA CYS A 201 6.48 6.93 -21.20
C CYS A 201 6.20 5.46 -21.49
N ALA A 202 6.69 4.55 -20.64
CA ALA A 202 6.40 3.11 -20.76
C ALA A 202 4.92 2.76 -20.46
N LEU A 203 4.11 3.70 -19.96
CA LEU A 203 2.70 3.48 -19.59
C LEU A 203 1.71 3.96 -20.64
N CYS A 204 1.92 5.15 -21.21
CA CYS A 204 1.04 5.76 -22.20
C CYS A 204 1.71 6.05 -23.55
N GLN A 205 3.01 5.77 -23.67
CA GLN A 205 3.81 6.01 -24.88
C GLN A 205 3.90 7.49 -25.30
N GLY A 206 3.61 8.42 -24.38
CA GLY A 206 3.78 9.86 -24.63
C GLY A 206 5.21 10.38 -24.46
N ASP A 207 5.45 11.60 -24.92
CA ASP A 207 6.74 12.31 -24.93
C ASP A 207 7.13 12.88 -23.56
N HIS A 208 7.10 12.03 -22.55
CA HIS A 208 7.42 12.42 -21.18
C HIS A 208 7.97 11.24 -20.38
N PRO A 209 8.76 11.46 -19.31
CA PRO A 209 9.29 10.38 -18.49
C PRO A 209 8.19 9.55 -17.82
N THR A 210 8.45 8.25 -17.64
CA THR A 210 7.45 7.33 -17.08
C THR A 210 7.05 7.68 -15.64
N LEU A 211 7.98 8.23 -14.86
CA LEU A 211 7.78 8.59 -13.46
C LEU A 211 7.32 10.04 -13.28
N GLU A 212 6.86 10.70 -14.33
CA GLU A 212 6.25 12.02 -14.19
C GLU A 212 4.88 11.94 -13.49
N GLU A 213 4.55 12.95 -12.69
CA GLU A 213 3.32 12.98 -11.88
C GLU A 213 2.07 13.30 -12.70
N THR A 214 2.26 14.01 -13.81
CA THR A 214 1.21 14.47 -14.74
C THR A 214 0.75 13.37 -15.70
N CYS A 215 1.43 12.22 -15.73
CA CYS A 215 1.10 11.10 -16.62
C CYS A 215 -0.33 10.59 -16.36
N PRO A 216 -1.27 10.71 -17.32
CA PRO A 216 -2.66 10.32 -17.11
C PRO A 216 -2.82 8.80 -16.91
N ALA A 217 -1.98 7.99 -17.55
CA ALA A 217 -1.98 6.53 -17.36
C ALA A 217 -1.46 6.12 -15.98
N ARG A 218 -0.69 6.99 -15.31
CA ARG A 218 -0.21 6.77 -13.95
C ARG A 218 -1.24 7.17 -12.91
N LEU A 219 -2.16 8.10 -13.20
CA LEU A 219 -3.28 8.39 -12.31
C LEU A 219 -4.23 7.19 -12.29
N ARG A 220 -4.58 6.70 -11.09
CA ARG A 220 -5.69 5.74 -10.98
C ARG A 220 -6.98 6.54 -11.19
N LYS A 221 -7.78 6.13 -12.17
CA LYS A 221 -9.18 6.55 -12.23
C LYS A 221 -9.82 6.20 -10.89
N HIS A 222 -10.40 7.16 -10.20
CA HIS A 222 -11.24 6.89 -9.03
C HIS A 222 -12.48 6.13 -9.52
N THR A 223 -12.39 4.82 -9.70
CA THR A 223 -13.59 3.99 -9.69
C THR A 223 -14.12 4.08 -8.27
N ARG A 224 -15.15 4.91 -8.06
CA ARG A 224 -16.11 4.75 -6.97
C ARG A 224 -16.45 3.27 -6.98
N ARG A 225 -15.95 2.50 -6.01
CA ARG A 225 -16.51 1.16 -5.73
C ARG A 225 -17.90 1.42 -5.12
N GLN A 226 -18.84 1.82 -5.96
CA GLN A 226 -20.23 1.49 -5.76
C GLN A 226 -20.32 -0.03 -5.90
N GLY A 227 -21.10 -0.67 -5.03
CA GLY A 227 -21.26 -2.11 -5.03
C GLY A 227 -21.54 -2.63 -6.43
N ALA A 228 -20.66 -3.50 -6.91
CA ALA A 228 -20.92 -4.35 -8.05
C ALA A 228 -20.40 -5.72 -7.66
N THR A 229 -21.38 -6.60 -7.48
CA THR A 229 -21.37 -8.04 -7.68
C THR A 229 -20.15 -8.59 -8.39
N HIS A 230 -19.74 -9.77 -7.92
CA HIS A 230 -19.00 -10.74 -8.71
C HIS A 230 -19.54 -10.79 -10.15
N ASP A 231 -18.72 -10.42 -11.12
CA ASP A 231 -18.75 -10.99 -12.46
C ASP A 231 -17.32 -11.44 -12.77
N GLY A 232 -17.06 -12.70 -12.44
CA GLY A 232 -15.98 -13.44 -13.04
C GLY A 232 -16.42 -13.77 -14.46
N ASN A 233 -15.73 -13.19 -15.44
CA ASN A 233 -15.75 -13.70 -16.79
C ASN A 233 -14.30 -13.93 -17.20
N GLU A 234 -13.77 -15.04 -16.69
CA GLU A 234 -12.64 -15.73 -17.28
C GLU A 234 -13.16 -17.16 -17.49
N GLU A 235 -13.52 -17.44 -18.74
CA GLU A 235 -14.04 -18.72 -19.21
C GLU A 235 -13.07 -19.84 -18.80
N LEU A 236 -13.56 -20.76 -17.97
CA LEU A 236 -12.96 -22.08 -17.80
C LEU A 236 -13.87 -23.10 -18.48
N PRO A 237 -13.29 -24.07 -19.21
CA PRO A 237 -14.03 -24.94 -20.11
C PRO A 237 -14.99 -25.86 -19.36
N ALA A 238 -16.10 -26.13 -20.02
CA ALA A 238 -17.19 -26.96 -19.54
C ALA A 238 -16.74 -28.38 -19.17
N GLY A 239 -17.20 -28.84 -18.00
CA GLY A 239 -17.25 -30.26 -17.65
C GLY A 239 -16.83 -30.54 -16.23
N ILE A 240 -17.82 -30.74 -15.34
CA ILE A 240 -17.94 -31.86 -14.39
C ILE A 240 -19.10 -31.53 -13.44
N LEU A 241 -20.23 -32.22 -13.64
CA LEU A 241 -21.36 -32.27 -12.71
C LEU A 241 -20.93 -32.96 -11.42
N TRP A 242 -21.26 -32.39 -10.26
CA TRP A 242 -21.49 -33.19 -9.05
C TRP A 242 -22.87 -32.89 -8.48
N ARG A 243 -23.70 -33.93 -8.52
CA ARG A 243 -25.04 -34.00 -7.93
C ARG A 243 -24.92 -33.97 -6.40
N SER A 244 -25.70 -33.10 -5.78
CA SER A 244 -26.01 -33.16 -4.35
C SER A 244 -26.79 -34.43 -4.02
N ARG A 245 -26.39 -35.14 -2.96
CA ARG A 245 -27.31 -35.94 -2.17
C ARG A 245 -27.25 -35.52 -0.71
N SER A 246 -28.46 -35.51 -0.18
CA SER A 246 -28.94 -35.29 1.17
C SER A 246 -28.26 -36.15 2.23
#